data_AF-A0A397EF46-F1
#
_entry.id   AF-A0A397EF46-F1
#
_cell.length_a   1.000
_cell.length_b   1.000
_cell.length_c   1.000
_cell.angle_alpha   90.00
_cell.angle_beta   90.00
_cell.angle_gamma   90.00
#
_symmetry.space_group_name_H-M   'P 1'
#
loop_
_entity.id
_entity.type
_entity.pdbx_description
1 polymer ?
#
loop_
_entity_poly.entity_id
_entity_poly.type
_entity_poly.pdbx_seq_one_letter_code
_entity_poly.pdbx_strand_id
1 'polypeptide(L)'
;MRKGERKKNLTDSECDNLVQHLLTKCASSGRIPKGVATSVGMLFGCSVTTVRRVWRRDAVDLSGTKTICRNVHQRKKDNCGRKRIHLDLP
;
A
#
# COMPACT_ATOMS: atom_id res chain seq x y z
N MET A 1 -0.10 15.01 12.66
CA MET A 1 -1.48 14.47 12.77
C MET A 1 -1.83 14.42 14.25
N ARG A 2 -2.98 14.97 14.63
CA ARG A 2 -3.39 15.00 16.05
C ARG A 2 -3.95 13.62 16.46
N LYS A 3 -3.82 13.27 17.74
CA LYS A 3 -4.33 11.99 18.28
C LYS A 3 -5.87 12.01 18.20
N GLY A 4 -6.47 11.12 17.40
CA GLY A 4 -7.93 10.99 17.26
C GLY A 4 -8.51 11.37 15.90
N GLU A 5 -7.73 11.95 14.98
CA GLU A 5 -8.20 12.23 13.62
C GLU A 5 -8.38 10.94 12.81
N ARG A 6 -9.54 10.79 12.14
CA ARG A 6 -9.78 9.67 11.22
C ARG A 6 -8.76 9.76 10.09
N LYS A 7 -7.96 8.70 9.96
CA LYS A 7 -6.93 8.60 8.90
C LYS A 7 -7.62 8.52 7.54
N LYS A 8 -7.11 9.27 6.56
CA LYS A 8 -7.50 9.10 5.16
C LYS A 8 -7.23 7.65 4.75
N ASN A 9 -8.26 6.97 4.24
CA ASN A 9 -8.07 5.70 3.55
C ASN A 9 -7.48 6.00 2.18
N LEU A 10 -6.28 5.49 1.91
CA LEU A 10 -5.68 5.59 0.58
C LEU A 10 -6.48 4.73 -0.39
N THR A 11 -6.76 5.28 -1.56
CA THR A 11 -7.26 4.54 -2.73
C THR A 11 -6.16 3.62 -3.28
N ASP A 12 -6.54 2.71 -4.18
CA ASP A 12 -5.58 1.77 -4.76
C ASP A 12 -4.52 2.51 -5.61
N SER A 13 -4.95 3.47 -6.41
CA SER A 13 -4.05 4.32 -7.20
C SER A 13 -3.11 5.15 -6.33
N GLU A 14 -3.58 5.64 -5.17
CA GLU A 14 -2.71 6.32 -4.20
C GLU A 14 -1.69 5.35 -3.56
N CYS A 15 -2.06 4.09 -3.35
CA CYS A 15 -1.12 3.07 -2.88
C CYS A 15 -0.05 2.76 -3.93
N ASP A 16 -0.43 2.62 -5.20
CA ASP A 16 0.49 2.36 -6.30
C ASP A 16 1.47 3.53 -6.50
N ASN A 17 0.96 4.77 -6.46
CA ASN A 17 1.79 5.97 -6.52
C ASN A 17 2.74 6.10 -5.33
N LEU A 18 2.30 5.69 -4.13
CA LEU A 18 3.14 5.67 -2.93
C LEU A 18 4.28 4.66 -3.08
N VAL A 19 4.00 3.47 -3.60
CA VAL A 19 5.01 2.45 -3.90
C VAL A 19 6.02 2.97 -4.92
N GLN A 20 5.55 3.50 -6.06
CA GLN A 20 6.40 4.11 -7.09
C GLN A 20 7.33 5.17 -6.48
N HIS A 21 6.78 6.06 -5.66
CA HIS A 21 7.58 7.09 -5.01
C HIS A 21 8.61 6.50 -4.03
N LEU A 22 8.27 5.45 -3.28
CA LEU A 22 9.23 4.75 -2.42
C LEU A 22 10.33 4.06 -3.23
N LEU A 23 10.02 3.45 -4.37
CA LEU A 23 10.99 2.79 -5.24
C LEU A 23 12.08 3.77 -5.70
N THR A 24 11.70 4.98 -6.11
CA THR A 24 12.68 6.03 -6.49
C THR A 24 13.64 6.41 -5.36
N LYS A 25 13.24 6.20 -4.09
CA LYS A 25 14.04 6.55 -2.90
C LYS A 25 14.77 5.35 -2.28
N CYS A 26 14.39 4.11 -2.62
CA CYS A 26 14.87 2.89 -1.97
C CYS A 26 15.66 1.94 -2.90
N ALA A 27 15.89 2.35 -4.15
CA ALA A 27 16.41 1.53 -5.25
C ALA A 27 17.69 0.72 -4.95
N SER A 28 18.55 1.17 -4.03
CA SER A 28 19.83 0.53 -3.75
C SER A 28 19.82 -0.50 -2.61
N SER A 29 18.82 -0.52 -1.73
CA SER A 29 18.88 -1.34 -0.50
C SER A 29 17.65 -2.20 -0.23
N GLY A 30 16.55 -2.01 -0.97
CA GLY A 30 15.26 -2.68 -0.69
C GLY A 30 14.66 -2.34 0.68
N ARG A 31 15.27 -1.42 1.41
CA ARG A 31 14.84 -0.94 2.72
C ARG A 31 14.51 0.54 2.60
N ILE A 32 13.51 0.97 3.37
CA ILE A 32 13.16 2.39 3.45
C ILE A 32 14.23 3.10 4.30
N PRO A 33 14.97 4.09 3.75
CA PRO A 33 15.95 4.84 4.53
C PRO A 33 15.29 5.63 5.68
N LYS A 34 16.10 5.99 6.69
CA LYS A 34 15.63 6.78 7.84
C LYS A 34 15.03 8.09 7.36
N GLY A 35 13.86 8.46 7.87
CA GLY A 35 13.16 9.71 7.52
C GLY A 35 12.36 9.67 6.21
N VAL A 36 12.64 8.76 5.27
CA VAL A 36 11.91 8.66 4.00
C VAL A 36 10.44 8.32 4.23
N ALA A 37 10.14 7.35 5.09
CA ALA A 37 8.76 7.00 5.41
C ALA A 37 7.97 8.17 6.05
N THR A 38 8.66 9.07 6.75
CA THR A 38 8.06 10.29 7.31
C THR A 38 7.77 11.31 6.23
N SER A 39 8.74 11.54 5.34
CA SER A 39 8.59 12.46 4.18
C SER A 39 7.44 12.01 3.26
N VAL A 40 7.43 10.73 2.87
CA VAL A 40 6.37 10.16 2.04
C VAL A 40 5.02 10.16 2.76
N GLY A 41 5.00 9.91 4.08
CA GLY A 41 3.78 10.03 4.87
C GLY A 41 3.17 11.42 4.81
N MET A 42 4.01 12.48 4.90
CA MET A 42 3.55 13.86 4.76
C MET A 42 3.01 14.16 3.35
N LEU A 43 3.71 13.69 2.31
CA LEU A 43 3.31 13.90 0.91
C LEU A 43 1.93 13.30 0.59
N PHE A 44 1.67 12.08 1.08
CA PHE A 44 0.42 11.36 0.82
C PHE A 44 -0.65 11.59 1.91
N GLY A 45 -0.38 12.47 2.90
CA GLY A 45 -1.30 12.74 4.01
C GLY A 45 -1.61 11.50 4.87
N CYS A 46 -0.67 10.55 4.95
CA CYS A 46 -0.87 9.28 5.62
C CYS A 46 0.17 9.03 6.73
N SER A 47 -0.15 8.15 7.67
CA SER A 47 0.76 7.85 8.78
C SER A 47 1.98 7.04 8.32
N VAL A 48 3.13 7.23 8.99
CA VAL A 48 4.36 6.45 8.75
C VAL A 48 4.10 4.93 8.82
N THR A 49 3.20 4.51 9.71
CA THR A 49 2.77 3.10 9.80
C THR A 49 2.05 2.61 8.55
N THR A 50 1.31 3.47 7.86
CA THR A 50 0.63 3.17 6.58
C THR A 50 1.68 2.97 5.49
N VAL A 51 2.62 3.89 5.35
CA VAL A 51 3.72 3.82 4.38
C VAL A 51 4.50 2.50 4.52
N ARG A 52 4.93 2.17 5.75
CA ARG A 52 5.64 0.91 6.03
C ARG A 52 4.79 -0.34 5.80
N ARG A 53 3.46 -0.25 5.98
CA ARG A 53 2.55 -1.37 5.72
C ARG A 53 2.41 -1.59 4.22
N VAL A 54 2.23 -0.53 3.43
CA VAL A 54 2.14 -0.60 1.96
C VAL A 54 3.43 -1.19 1.40
N TRP A 55 4.59 -0.65 1.79
CA TRP A 55 5.90 -1.18 1.35
C TRP A 55 6.09 -2.67 1.63
N ARG A 56 5.76 -3.15 2.84
CA ARG A 56 5.87 -4.57 3.18
C ARG A 56 4.91 -5.47 2.40
N ARG A 57 3.73 -4.95 2.06
CA ARG A 57 2.71 -5.72 1.33
C ARG A 57 3.02 -5.84 -0.15
N ASP A 58 3.63 -4.81 -0.72
CA ASP A 58 3.98 -4.81 -2.13
C ASP A 58 5.06 -5.84 -2.46
N ALA A 59 5.80 -6.31 -1.44
CA ALA A 59 6.77 -7.40 -1.56
C ALA A 59 7.72 -7.22 -2.75
N VAL A 60 8.11 -5.96 -3.01
CA VAL A 60 8.95 -5.57 -4.14
C VAL A 60 10.22 -6.39 -4.12
N ASP A 61 10.33 -7.28 -5.09
CA ASP A 61 11.56 -7.99 -5.37
C ASP A 61 12.42 -7.14 -6.31
N LEU A 62 13.37 -6.40 -5.74
CA LEU A 62 14.31 -5.58 -6.51
C LEU A 62 15.41 -6.41 -7.18
N SER A 63 15.45 -7.74 -7.00
CA SER A 63 16.45 -8.61 -7.64
C SER A 63 16.17 -8.86 -9.13
N GLY A 64 15.03 -8.39 -9.65
CA GLY A 64 14.60 -8.64 -11.04
C GLY A 64 13.94 -10.00 -11.26
N THR A 65 13.81 -10.83 -10.21
CA THR A 65 13.25 -12.20 -10.29
C THR A 65 11.72 -12.21 -10.35
N LYS A 66 11.04 -11.15 -9.90
CA LYS A 66 9.58 -11.00 -9.98
C LYS A 66 9.23 -9.69 -10.63
N THR A 67 8.20 -9.71 -11.48
CA THR A 67 7.64 -8.51 -12.10
C THR A 67 7.21 -7.52 -11.02
N ILE A 68 7.73 -6.30 -11.12
CA ILE A 68 7.37 -5.17 -10.26
C ILE A 68 5.86 -4.93 -10.43
N CYS A 69 5.16 -4.87 -9.30
CA CYS A 69 3.74 -4.47 -9.16
C CYS A 69 2.66 -5.50 -9.56
N ARG A 70 2.11 -6.20 -8.54
CA ARG A 70 0.68 -6.55 -8.36
C ARG A 70 0.55 -7.34 -7.04
N ASN A 71 -0.39 -7.13 -6.12
CA ASN A 71 -1.52 -6.23 -5.98
C ASN A 71 -1.69 -5.96 -4.46
N VAL A 72 -1.71 -4.71 -3.99
CA VAL A 72 -1.80 -4.37 -2.54
C VAL A 72 -3.23 -4.47 -1.99
N HIS A 73 -4.11 -5.22 -2.65
CA HIS A 73 -5.47 -5.43 -2.16
C HIS A 73 -5.42 -6.32 -0.91
N GLN A 74 -6.25 -6.00 0.09
CA GLN A 74 -6.54 -6.96 1.14
C GLN A 74 -7.10 -8.22 0.47
N ARG A 75 -6.62 -9.42 0.80
CA ARG A 75 -7.22 -10.69 0.33
C ARG A 75 -8.74 -10.79 0.61
N LYS A 76 -9.21 -9.98 1.56
CA LYS A 76 -10.60 -9.84 1.98
C LYS A 76 -11.39 -8.75 1.25
N LYS A 77 -10.75 -7.85 0.52
CA LYS A 77 -11.44 -6.77 -0.19
C LYS A 77 -12.40 -7.39 -1.22
N ASP A 78 -13.65 -6.96 -1.19
CA ASP A 78 -14.79 -7.50 -1.96
C ASP A 78 -15.23 -8.95 -1.64
N ASN A 79 -14.46 -9.66 -0.82
CA ASN A 79 -14.73 -11.03 -0.36
C ASN A 79 -14.99 -11.12 1.15
N CYS A 80 -15.26 -9.98 1.81
CA CYS A 80 -15.63 -9.93 3.22
C CYS A 80 -16.96 -9.21 3.41
N GLY A 81 -17.76 -9.69 4.37
CA GLY A 81 -19.07 -9.11 4.68
C GLY A 81 -20.21 -10.02 4.25
N ARG A 82 -21.23 -9.44 3.61
CA ARG A 82 -22.48 -10.12 3.28
C ARG A 82 -22.23 -11.31 2.35
N LYS A 83 -22.82 -12.48 2.68
CA LYS A 83 -22.82 -13.66 1.80
C LYS A 83 -23.38 -13.26 0.44
N ARG A 84 -22.74 -13.73 -0.64
CA ARG A 84 -23.22 -13.52 -2.01
C ARG A 84 -24.58 -14.21 -2.16
N ILE A 85 -25.54 -13.49 -2.73
CA ILE A 85 -26.84 -14.06 -3.09
C ILE A 85 -26.60 -14.82 -4.40
N HIS A 86 -26.72 -16.15 -4.37
CA HIS A 86 -26.83 -16.92 -5.61
C HIS A 86 -28.20 -16.63 -6.18
N LEU A 87 -28.23 -15.95 -7.33
CA LEU A 87 -29.41 -15.97 -8.18
C LEU A 87 -29.28 -17.25 -9.00
N ASP A 88 -30.20 -18.19 -8.79
CA ASP A 88 -30.34 -19.33 -9.69
C ASP A 88 -30.69 -18.74 -11.07
N LEU A 89 -29.75 -18.87 -12.01
CA LEU A 89 -30.01 -18.53 -13.40
C LEU A 89 -31.05 -19.53 -13.94
N PRO A 90 -32.08 -19.06 -14.68
CA PRO A 90 -33.08 -19.94 -15.28
C PRO A 90 -32.49 -20.87 -16.34
#